data_AF-A0A959P4C6-F1
#
_entry.id   AF-A0A959P4C6-F1
#
_cell.length_a   1.000
_cell.length_b   1.000
_cell.length_c   1.000
_cell.angle_alpha   90.00
_cell.angle_beta   90.00
_cell.angle_gamma   90.00
#
_symmetry.space_group_name_H-M   'P 1'
#
loop_
_entity.id
_entity.type
_entity.pdbx_description
1 polymer ?
#
loop_
_entity_poly.entity_id
_entity_poly.type
_entity_poly.pdbx_seq_one_letter_code
_entity_poly.pdbx_strand_id
1 'polypeptide(L)'
;YLLYFFSSNGSYTVFSQENLIQQSNGLSIIAAVSSDIHNSEISKKYAKLLISEGFFGLIMIEVKLYNEKFYMIEANPRLWGPSQLILDSKMDLFHNFAIENGLLDSFHASEYLQGVNYLWTGGIIQDQIEKKNVAFHNYSPKHFFENYHKWILSDILNRDDTKQIYESELN
;
A
#
# COMPACT_ATOMS: atom_id res chain seq x y z
N TYR A 1 6.80 -2.50 -1.35
CA TYR A 1 5.92 -3.67 -1.23
C TYR A 1 5.39 -4.08 -2.59
N LEU A 2 5.15 -5.38 -2.77
CA LEU A 2 4.40 -5.95 -3.88
C LEU A 2 3.10 -6.50 -3.31
N LEU A 3 1.96 -6.15 -3.90
CA LEU A 3 0.64 -6.57 -3.43
C LEU A 3 -0.02 -7.34 -4.56
N TYR A 4 -0.46 -8.55 -4.27
CA TYR A 4 -1.04 -9.46 -5.24
C TYR A 4 -2.44 -9.87 -4.84
N PHE A 5 -3.26 -10.12 -5.87
CA PHE A 5 -4.40 -11.01 -5.78
C PHE A 5 -4.20 -12.16 -6.76
N PHE A 6 -4.32 -13.40 -6.29
CA PHE A 6 -4.32 -14.62 -7.11
C PHE A 6 -5.72 -15.22 -7.11
N SER A 7 -6.28 -15.46 -8.30
CA SER A 7 -7.58 -16.12 -8.48
C SER A 7 -7.45 -17.64 -8.41
N SER A 8 -8.58 -18.34 -8.27
CA SER A 8 -8.60 -19.80 -8.16
C SER A 8 -8.12 -20.50 -9.43
N ASN A 9 -8.13 -19.81 -10.58
CA ASN A 9 -7.64 -20.32 -11.85
C ASN A 9 -6.14 -20.04 -12.10
N GLY A 10 -5.47 -19.39 -11.14
CA GLY A 10 -4.03 -19.06 -11.22
C GLY A 10 -3.72 -17.75 -11.94
N SER A 11 -4.72 -17.02 -12.44
CA SER A 11 -4.52 -15.63 -12.89
C SER A 11 -4.22 -14.73 -11.69
N TYR A 12 -3.53 -13.61 -11.94
CA TYR A 12 -3.20 -12.67 -10.89
C TYR A 12 -3.18 -11.23 -11.38
N THR A 13 -3.37 -10.31 -10.44
CA THR A 13 -3.08 -8.87 -10.60
C THR A 13 -2.10 -8.46 -9.51
N VAL A 14 -1.28 -7.44 -9.81
CA VAL A 14 -0.22 -6.99 -8.93
C VAL A 14 -0.12 -5.46 -8.93
N PHE A 15 0.08 -4.91 -7.74
CA PHE A 15 0.38 -3.51 -7.48
C PHE A 15 1.69 -3.39 -6.70
N SER A 16 2.33 -2.23 -6.75
CA SER A 16 3.47 -1.95 -5.87
C SER A 16 3.45 -0.56 -5.28
N GLN A 17 4.05 -0.48 -4.10
CA GLN A 17 4.13 0.70 -3.25
C GLN A 17 5.56 0.90 -2.77
N GLU A 18 5.99 2.16 -2.64
CA GLU A 18 7.15 2.56 -1.85
C GLU A 18 6.69 3.19 -0.53
N ASN A 19 7.31 2.78 0.59
CA ASN A 19 7.03 3.35 1.90
C ASN A 19 7.99 4.51 2.15
N LEU A 20 7.45 5.67 2.56
CA LEU A 20 8.23 6.88 2.78
C LEU A 20 8.35 7.21 4.26
N ILE A 21 7.25 7.03 5.00
CA ILE A 21 7.18 7.31 6.44
C ILE A 21 6.45 6.16 7.12
N GLN A 22 6.97 5.70 8.24
CA GLN A 22 6.42 4.63 9.05
C GLN A 22 6.40 5.03 10.52
N GLN A 23 5.44 4.53 11.27
CA GLN A 23 5.45 4.64 12.71
C GLN A 23 6.73 4.02 13.30
N SER A 24 7.10 4.53 14.46
CA SER A 24 8.23 4.06 15.25
C SER A 24 8.20 2.54 15.44
N ASN A 25 9.38 1.92 15.52
CA ASN A 25 9.55 0.47 15.70
C ASN A 25 9.00 -0.43 14.59
N GLY A 26 8.79 0.12 13.37
CA GLY A 26 8.36 -0.69 12.24
C GLY A 26 6.88 -1.04 12.27
N LEU A 27 6.06 -0.21 12.90
CA LEU A 27 4.60 -0.37 12.95
C LEU A 27 3.96 0.10 11.63
N SER A 28 2.78 0.71 11.67
CA SER A 28 2.01 1.03 10.48
C SER A 28 2.71 2.05 9.56
N ILE A 29 2.44 1.94 8.26
CA ILE A 29 2.89 2.93 7.28
C ILE A 29 2.05 4.20 7.44
N ILE A 30 2.73 5.34 7.49
CA ILE A 30 2.14 6.67 7.61
C ILE A 30 2.00 7.32 6.25
N ALA A 31 3.05 7.24 5.43
CA ALA A 31 3.06 7.84 4.10
C ALA A 31 3.70 6.89 3.10
N ALA A 32 3.09 6.80 1.94
CA ALA A 32 3.53 5.93 0.86
C ALA A 32 3.17 6.51 -0.50
N VAL A 33 3.80 5.99 -1.54
CA VAL A 33 3.56 6.37 -2.93
C VAL A 33 3.44 5.14 -3.80
N SER A 34 2.57 5.18 -4.82
CA SER A 34 2.49 4.11 -5.81
C SER A 34 3.78 4.02 -6.62
N SER A 35 4.23 2.80 -6.89
CA SER A 35 5.49 2.54 -7.61
C SER A 35 5.31 1.56 -8.76
N ASP A 36 6.37 1.34 -9.52
CA ASP A 36 6.40 0.47 -10.71
C ASP A 36 7.19 -0.84 -10.50
N ILE A 37 7.64 -1.12 -9.26
CA ILE A 37 8.41 -2.33 -8.92
C ILE A 37 7.64 -3.61 -9.30
N HIS A 38 6.31 -3.59 -9.33
CA HIS A 38 5.49 -4.71 -9.81
C HIS A 38 5.79 -5.14 -11.26
N ASN A 39 6.38 -4.26 -12.08
CA ASN A 39 6.80 -4.56 -13.45
C ASN A 39 8.16 -5.27 -13.54
N SER A 40 8.91 -5.31 -12.45
CA SER A 40 10.26 -5.90 -12.40
C SER A 40 10.25 -7.43 -12.48
N GLU A 41 11.41 -8.00 -12.84
CA GLU A 41 11.59 -9.45 -12.87
C GLU A 41 11.43 -10.13 -11.50
N ILE A 42 11.70 -9.42 -10.39
CA ILE A 42 11.51 -10.00 -9.06
C ILE A 42 10.02 -10.22 -8.77
N SER A 43 9.15 -9.31 -9.19
CA SER A 43 7.70 -9.47 -9.08
C SER A 43 7.20 -10.71 -9.84
N LYS A 44 7.67 -10.89 -11.08
CA LYS A 44 7.32 -12.07 -11.89
C LYS A 44 7.79 -13.39 -11.27
N LYS A 45 8.95 -13.39 -10.60
CA LYS A 45 9.46 -14.57 -9.88
C LYS A 45 8.55 -14.97 -8.73
N TYR A 46 8.09 -14.01 -7.93
CA TYR A 46 7.15 -14.31 -6.85
C TYR A 46 5.78 -14.78 -7.37
N ALA A 47 5.28 -14.18 -8.44
CA ALA A 47 4.04 -14.64 -9.06
C ALA A 47 4.12 -16.09 -9.51
N LYS A 48 5.21 -16.48 -10.19
CA LYS A 48 5.44 -17.87 -10.61
C LYS A 48 5.50 -18.83 -9.43
N LEU A 49 6.21 -18.46 -8.35
CA LEU A 49 6.29 -19.26 -7.14
C LEU A 49 4.90 -19.46 -6.51
N LEU A 50 4.13 -18.39 -6.32
CA LEU A 50 2.82 -18.47 -5.68
C LEU A 50 1.82 -19.28 -6.52
N ILE A 51 1.87 -19.14 -7.85
CA ILE A 51 1.08 -19.99 -8.76
C ILE A 51 1.50 -21.46 -8.65
N SER A 52 2.81 -21.77 -8.58
CA SER A 52 3.26 -23.17 -8.49
C SER A 52 2.88 -23.84 -7.17
N GLU A 53 2.75 -23.06 -6.09
CA GLU A 53 2.27 -23.53 -4.80
C GLU A 53 0.73 -23.60 -4.72
N GLY A 54 0.01 -23.18 -5.77
CA GLY A 54 -1.45 -23.13 -5.79
C GLY A 54 -2.04 -22.09 -4.84
N PHE A 55 -1.31 -21.01 -4.57
CA PHE A 55 -1.77 -19.95 -3.69
C PHE A 55 -2.98 -19.23 -4.29
N PHE A 56 -3.98 -18.97 -3.43
CA PHE A 56 -5.21 -18.27 -3.75
C PHE A 56 -5.46 -17.16 -2.74
N GLY A 57 -5.86 -15.98 -3.23
CA GLY A 57 -6.23 -14.84 -2.40
C GLY A 57 -5.22 -13.70 -2.42
N LEU A 58 -5.28 -12.87 -1.39
CA LEU A 58 -4.47 -11.65 -1.26
C LEU A 58 -3.17 -11.92 -0.53
N ILE A 59 -2.08 -11.36 -1.03
CA ILE A 59 -0.77 -11.41 -0.35
C ILE A 59 0.04 -10.14 -0.59
N MET A 60 0.62 -9.61 0.48
CA MET A 60 1.63 -8.55 0.42
C MET A 60 3.00 -9.19 0.61
N ILE A 61 3.94 -8.87 -0.26
CA ILE A 61 5.36 -9.25 -0.13
C ILE A 61 6.19 -8.00 0.12
N GLU A 62 6.86 -7.97 1.26
CA GLU A 62 7.84 -6.94 1.57
C GLU A 62 9.18 -7.28 0.93
N VAL A 63 9.72 -6.32 0.20
CA VAL A 63 11.03 -6.41 -0.42
C VAL A 63 11.86 -5.18 -0.06
N LYS A 64 13.16 -5.40 0.14
CA LYS A 64 14.15 -4.35 0.33
C LYS A 64 15.17 -4.37 -0.81
N LEU A 65 15.41 -3.21 -1.41
CA LEU A 65 16.47 -3.04 -2.40
C LEU A 65 17.78 -2.71 -1.67
N TYR A 66 18.83 -3.49 -1.91
CA TYR A 66 20.17 -3.25 -1.38
C TYR A 66 21.22 -3.73 -2.39
N ASN A 67 22.17 -2.86 -2.74
CA ASN A 67 23.20 -3.12 -3.77
C ASN A 67 22.59 -3.71 -5.06
N GLU A 68 21.56 -3.02 -5.60
CA GLU A 68 20.85 -3.40 -6.83
C GLU A 68 20.15 -4.77 -6.79
N LYS A 69 20.02 -5.38 -5.61
CA LYS A 69 19.35 -6.66 -5.41
C LYS A 69 18.17 -6.52 -4.47
N PHE A 70 17.06 -7.13 -4.85
CA PHE A 70 15.89 -7.25 -3.99
C PHE A 70 16.02 -8.45 -3.07
N TYR A 71 15.76 -8.23 -1.78
CA TYR A 71 15.66 -9.25 -0.75
C TYR A 71 14.23 -9.28 -0.22
N MET A 72 13.62 -10.46 -0.17
CA MET A 72 12.34 -10.65 0.53
C MET A 72 12.57 -10.51 2.03
N ILE A 73 11.71 -9.75 2.71
CA ILE A 73 11.72 -9.63 4.16
C ILE A 73 10.61 -10.48 4.75
N GLU A 74 9.38 -10.27 4.29
CA GLU A 74 8.18 -10.98 4.76
C GLU A 74 7.13 -11.14 3.66
N ALA A 75 6.21 -12.08 3.85
CA ALA A 75 5.04 -12.28 3.00
C ALA A 75 3.81 -12.50 3.88
N ASN A 76 2.80 -11.63 3.74
CA ASN A 76 1.62 -11.57 4.59
C ASN A 76 0.34 -11.86 3.77
N PRO A 77 -0.30 -13.02 3.95
CA PRO A 77 -1.51 -13.40 3.21
C PRO A 77 -2.76 -12.77 3.82
N ARG A 78 -2.82 -11.44 3.86
CA ARG A 78 -3.91 -10.65 4.45
C ARG A 78 -4.02 -9.28 3.81
N LEU A 79 -5.10 -8.58 4.13
CA LEU A 79 -5.23 -7.16 3.80
C LEU A 79 -4.11 -6.33 4.45
N TRP A 80 -3.74 -5.26 3.74
CA TRP A 80 -2.67 -4.35 4.09
C TRP A 80 -3.23 -2.95 4.40
N GLY A 81 -2.62 -2.22 5.33
CA GLY A 81 -3.16 -0.95 5.85
C GLY A 81 -3.31 0.15 4.78
N PRO A 82 -2.24 0.47 4.02
CA PRO A 82 -2.26 1.32 2.82
C PRO A 82 -3.12 0.83 1.64
N SER A 83 -4.17 0.02 1.87
CA SER A 83 -5.06 -0.50 0.84
C SER A 83 -5.72 0.59 0.00
N GLN A 84 -6.06 1.74 0.59
CA GLN A 84 -6.63 2.88 -0.14
C GLN A 84 -5.75 3.35 -1.31
N LEU A 85 -4.43 3.21 -1.19
CA LEU A 85 -3.49 3.57 -2.25
C LEU A 85 -3.73 2.76 -3.53
N ILE A 86 -4.16 1.50 -3.41
CA ILE A 86 -4.48 0.62 -4.55
C ILE A 86 -5.67 1.19 -5.32
N LEU A 87 -6.72 1.59 -4.60
CA LEU A 87 -7.94 2.14 -5.17
C LEU A 87 -7.69 3.50 -5.83
N ASP A 88 -6.98 4.39 -5.13
CA ASP A 88 -6.66 5.73 -5.64
C ASP A 88 -5.70 5.66 -6.84
N SER A 89 -4.89 4.60 -6.93
CA SER A 89 -4.06 4.30 -8.11
C SER A 89 -4.82 3.66 -9.27
N LYS A 90 -6.13 3.47 -9.15
CA LYS A 90 -7.01 2.81 -10.13
C LYS A 90 -6.63 1.37 -10.47
N MET A 91 -6.05 0.65 -9.51
CA MET A 91 -5.73 -0.77 -9.68
C MET A 91 -6.93 -1.66 -9.33
N ASP A 92 -6.98 -2.83 -9.96
CA ASP A 92 -8.13 -3.74 -9.93
C ASP A 92 -8.03 -4.85 -8.87
N LEU A 93 -7.02 -4.80 -8.00
CA LEU A 93 -6.71 -5.87 -7.05
C LEU A 93 -7.88 -6.27 -6.15
N PHE A 94 -8.55 -5.29 -5.56
CA PHE A 94 -9.74 -5.55 -4.73
C PHE A 94 -11.01 -5.79 -5.54
N HIS A 95 -11.09 -5.28 -6.76
CA HIS A 95 -12.21 -5.57 -7.65
C HIS A 95 -12.19 -7.05 -8.06
N ASN A 96 -11.03 -7.57 -8.47
CA ASN A 96 -10.85 -8.98 -8.80
C ASN A 96 -11.09 -9.87 -7.57
N PHE A 97 -10.60 -9.48 -6.39
CA PHE A 97 -10.92 -10.19 -5.15
C PHE A 97 -12.42 -10.20 -4.84
N ALA A 98 -13.12 -9.06 -5.01
CA ALA A 98 -14.56 -8.97 -4.78
C ALA A 98 -15.37 -9.82 -5.77
N ILE A 99 -14.99 -9.82 -7.05
CA ILE A 99 -15.64 -10.63 -8.10
C ILE A 99 -15.51 -12.13 -7.78
N GLU A 100 -14.29 -12.58 -7.45
CA GLU A 100 -14.03 -13.98 -7.12
C GLU A 100 -14.83 -14.46 -5.90
N ASN A 101 -15.15 -13.56 -4.97
CA ASN A 101 -15.92 -13.85 -3.76
C ASN A 101 -17.43 -13.57 -3.92
N GLY A 102 -17.92 -13.23 -5.12
CA GLY A 102 -19.33 -12.95 -5.37
C GLY A 102 -19.85 -11.67 -4.69
N LEU A 103 -18.96 -10.74 -4.36
CA LEU A 103 -19.31 -9.43 -3.79
C LEU A 103 -19.54 -8.36 -4.86
N LEU A 104 -19.08 -8.62 -6.09
CA LEU A 104 -19.19 -7.73 -7.24
C LEU A 104 -19.42 -8.58 -8.50
N ASP A 105 -20.33 -8.17 -9.39
CA ASP A 105 -20.59 -8.92 -10.62
C ASP A 105 -19.51 -8.70 -11.68
N SER A 106 -19.06 -7.46 -11.84
CA SER A 106 -18.05 -7.07 -12.83
C SER A 106 -17.41 -5.73 -12.47
N PHE A 107 -16.25 -5.47 -13.07
CA PHE A 107 -15.54 -4.21 -12.96
C PHE A 107 -14.93 -3.81 -14.30
N HIS A 108 -14.96 -2.51 -14.59
CA HIS A 108 -14.25 -1.96 -15.74
C HIS A 108 -12.94 -1.35 -15.27
N ALA A 109 -11.84 -2.02 -15.61
CA ALA A 109 -10.50 -1.52 -15.35
C ALA A 109 -10.31 -0.12 -15.94
N SER A 110 -9.67 0.75 -15.16
CA SER A 110 -9.25 2.08 -15.59
C SER A 110 -7.74 2.11 -15.74
N GLU A 111 -7.23 3.16 -16.38
CA GLU A 111 -5.79 3.36 -16.51
C GLU A 111 -5.13 3.58 -15.14
N TYR A 112 -4.03 2.86 -14.89
CA TYR A 112 -3.20 2.97 -13.69
C TYR A 112 -2.66 4.39 -13.53
N LEU A 113 -2.74 4.92 -12.30
CA LEU A 113 -2.12 6.20 -11.93
C LEU A 113 -0.84 5.97 -11.14
N GLN A 114 0.29 6.39 -11.69
CA GLN A 114 1.59 6.36 -11.02
C GLN A 114 1.81 7.61 -10.17
N GLY A 115 2.58 7.49 -9.09
CA GLY A 115 2.92 8.62 -8.22
C GLY A 115 1.75 9.09 -7.34
N VAL A 116 0.75 8.24 -7.15
CA VAL A 116 -0.37 8.52 -6.23
C VAL A 116 0.16 8.42 -4.81
N ASN A 117 -0.24 9.38 -3.97
CA ASN A 117 0.18 9.45 -2.58
C ASN A 117 -0.86 8.79 -1.66
N TYR A 118 -0.37 8.29 -0.54
CA TYR A 118 -1.15 7.84 0.61
C TYR A 118 -0.62 8.53 1.85
N LEU A 119 -1.52 9.07 2.68
CA LEU A 119 -1.18 9.61 3.99
C LEU A 119 -2.17 9.13 5.05
N TRP A 120 -1.65 8.86 6.24
CA TRP A 120 -2.44 8.68 7.46
C TRP A 120 -1.83 9.52 8.58
N THR A 121 -2.34 10.73 8.78
CA THR A 121 -1.88 11.65 9.82
C THR A 121 -2.09 11.12 11.24
N GLY A 122 -3.12 10.31 11.49
CA GLY A 122 -3.34 9.67 12.78
C GLY A 122 -2.12 8.87 13.28
N GLY A 123 -1.38 8.23 12.36
CA GLY A 123 -0.15 7.53 12.71
C GLY A 123 0.99 8.44 13.20
N ILE A 124 1.07 9.67 12.70
CA ILE A 124 2.00 10.71 13.18
C ILE A 124 1.58 11.18 14.57
N ILE A 125 0.29 11.49 14.74
CA ILE A 125 -0.28 11.99 16.00
C ILE A 125 -0.03 10.97 17.12
N GLN A 126 -0.27 9.68 16.85
CA GLN A 126 -0.05 8.62 17.83
C GLN A 126 1.41 8.55 18.30
N ASP A 127 2.37 8.56 17.38
CA ASP A 127 3.80 8.56 17.74
C ASP A 127 4.16 9.82 18.55
N GLN A 128 3.60 10.98 18.20
CA GLN A 128 3.83 12.23 18.95
C GLN A 128 3.29 12.17 20.38
N ILE A 129 2.07 11.64 20.57
CA ILE A 129 1.47 11.43 21.91
C ILE A 129 2.38 10.53 22.76
N GLU A 130 2.91 9.48 22.15
CA GLU A 130 3.82 8.53 22.80
C GLU A 130 5.28 9.04 22.90
N LYS A 131 5.55 10.28 22.46
CA LYS A 131 6.89 10.91 22.42
C LYS A 131 7.92 10.09 21.64
N LYS A 132 7.47 9.42 20.58
CA LYS A 132 8.28 8.66 19.64
C LYS A 132 8.53 9.46 18.37
N ASN A 133 9.53 9.04 17.60
CA ASN A 133 9.84 9.61 16.30
C ASN A 133 9.43 8.64 15.20
N VAL A 134 8.70 9.15 14.21
CA VAL A 134 8.40 8.41 12.98
C VAL A 134 9.70 8.11 12.22
N ALA A 135 9.74 6.97 11.53
CA ALA A 135 10.86 6.57 10.70
C ALA A 135 10.65 7.06 9.26
N PHE A 136 11.71 7.63 8.66
CA PHE A 136 11.72 8.03 7.26
C PHE A 136 12.58 7.07 6.44
N HIS A 137 12.08 6.64 5.28
CA HIS A 137 12.71 5.68 4.38
C HIS A 137 12.93 6.30 3.01
N ASN A 138 14.18 6.50 2.60
CA ASN A 138 14.55 7.16 1.33
C ASN A 138 13.83 8.50 1.06
N TYR A 139 13.38 9.16 2.13
CA TYR A 139 12.56 10.36 2.09
C TYR A 139 13.01 11.29 3.21
N SER A 140 12.91 12.61 3.02
CA SER A 140 13.40 13.56 4.03
C SER A 140 12.26 14.23 4.79
N PRO A 141 12.40 14.45 6.12
CA PRO A 141 11.44 15.23 6.89
C PRO A 141 11.21 16.62 6.31
N LYS A 142 12.29 17.28 5.89
CA LYS A 142 12.22 18.61 5.25
C LYS A 142 11.30 18.59 4.02
N HIS A 143 11.52 17.63 3.11
CA HIS A 143 10.72 17.54 1.89
C HIS A 143 9.24 17.21 2.17
N PHE A 144 8.97 16.37 3.18
CA PHE A 144 7.61 16.10 3.64
C PHE A 144 6.88 17.39 4.08
N PHE A 145 7.49 18.17 4.97
CA PHE A 145 6.89 19.40 5.48
C PHE A 145 6.74 20.50 4.41
N GLU A 146 7.73 20.65 3.52
CA GLU A 146 7.65 21.59 2.39
C GLU A 146 6.49 21.27 1.44
N ASN A 147 6.12 19.98 1.32
CA ASN A 147 5.02 19.52 0.45
C ASN A 147 3.77 19.09 1.22
N TYR A 148 3.66 19.43 2.51
CA TYR A 148 2.58 18.92 3.36
C TYR A 148 1.18 19.25 2.82
N HIS A 149 1.02 20.43 2.21
CA HIS A 149 -0.22 20.85 1.55
C HIS A 149 -0.67 19.93 0.41
N LYS A 150 0.23 19.17 -0.22
CA LYS A 150 -0.11 18.15 -1.22
C LYS A 150 -0.43 16.82 -0.54
N TRP A 151 0.33 16.47 0.49
CA TRP A 151 0.15 15.24 1.25
C TRP A 151 -1.23 15.17 1.92
N ILE A 152 -1.69 16.27 2.52
CA ILE A 152 -2.97 16.31 3.25
C ILE A 152 -4.19 16.09 2.35
N LEU A 153 -4.05 16.29 1.02
CA LEU A 153 -5.10 15.97 0.05
C LEU A 153 -5.26 14.46 -0.17
N SER A 154 -4.25 13.68 0.22
CA SER A 154 -4.24 12.21 0.13
C SER A 154 -4.38 11.55 1.50
N ASP A 155 -4.76 12.32 2.53
CA ASP A 155 -5.00 11.77 3.86
C ASP A 155 -6.26 10.91 3.85
N ILE A 156 -6.14 9.67 4.32
CA ILE A 156 -7.24 8.71 4.30
C ILE A 156 -8.40 9.09 5.21
N LEU A 157 -8.18 9.97 6.19
CA LEU A 157 -9.22 10.43 7.08
C LEU A 157 -9.84 11.74 6.58
N ASN A 158 -9.14 12.51 5.74
CA ASN A 158 -9.65 13.70 5.06
C ASN A 158 -10.47 13.37 3.79
N ARG A 159 -11.36 12.38 3.90
CA ARG A 159 -12.30 11.95 2.85
C ARG A 159 -13.73 12.04 3.38
N ASP A 160 -14.70 12.22 2.49
CA ASP A 160 -16.11 12.43 2.89
C ASP A 160 -16.68 11.24 3.70
N ASP A 161 -16.25 10.02 3.39
CA ASP A 161 -16.69 8.77 4.04
C ASP A 161 -15.98 8.48 5.37
N THR A 162 -14.88 9.17 5.68
CA THR A 162 -14.07 8.96 6.89
C THR A 162 -13.94 10.21 7.77
N LYS A 163 -14.46 11.36 7.32
CA LYS A 163 -14.26 12.65 8.00
C LYS A 163 -14.76 12.66 9.45
N GLN A 164 -15.84 11.95 9.74
CA GLN A 164 -16.34 11.82 11.12
C GLN A 164 -15.35 11.09 12.02
N ILE A 165 -14.64 10.08 11.49
CA ILE A 165 -13.59 9.36 12.21
C ILE A 165 -12.40 10.31 12.43
N TYR A 166 -12.01 11.06 11.41
CA TYR A 166 -10.96 12.09 11.51
C TYR A 166 -11.21 13.07 12.64
N GLU A 167 -12.41 13.66 12.68
CA GLU A 167 -12.80 14.63 13.70
C GLU A 167 -12.81 14.00 15.11
N SER A 168 -13.09 12.70 15.23
CA SER A 168 -13.02 11.99 16.52
C SER A 168 -11.58 11.73 17.00
N GLU A 169 -10.60 11.58 16.11
CA GLU A 169 -9.19 11.37 16.50
C GLU A 169 -8.48 12.67 16.91
N LEU A 170 -9.05 13.83 16.56
CA LEU A 170 -8.51 15.15 16.91
C LEU A 170 -8.99 15.69 18.27
N ASN A 171 -10.02 15.07 18.87
CA ASN A 171 -10.61 15.47 20.16
C ASN A 171 -10.14 14.57 21.30
#